data_AF-A0A963ZS38-F1
#
_entry.id   AF-A0A963ZS38-F1
#
_cell.length_a   1.000
_cell.length_b   1.000
_cell.length_c   1.000
_cell.angle_alpha   90.00
_cell.angle_beta   90.00
_cell.angle_gamma   90.00
#
_symmetry.space_group_name_H-M   'P 1'
#
loop_
_entity.id
_entity.type
_entity.pdbx_description
1 polymer ?
#
loop_
_entity_poly.entity_id
_entity_poly.type
_entity_poly.pdbx_seq_one_letter_code
_entity_poly.pdbx_strand_id
1 'polypeptide(L)'
;MSQVNVLKILVGILIVMNAGLIIFFFNGPGRRMPPGGGPENFRNIVIRELQLDDRQQEDYLRSARAHREGMNRLERDQAELTRAYFDGLKSGTQSGDHDSLLAKIQAIEASKVELTYRHFDELKAICREDQLGHFPRILDRALNLMLLKRRKAPPHPGRPG
;
A
#
# COMPACT_ATOMS: atom_id res chain seq x y z
N MET A 1 -10.01 9.27 60.21
CA MET A 1 -10.75 9.56 58.95
C MET A 1 -11.57 8.33 58.59
N SER A 2 -12.86 8.46 58.27
CA SER A 2 -13.70 7.30 57.98
C SER A 2 -13.26 6.60 56.69
N GLN A 3 -13.40 5.28 56.61
CA GLN A 3 -13.01 4.51 55.41
C GLN A 3 -13.72 5.01 54.14
N VAL A 4 -14.94 5.54 54.30
CA VAL A 4 -15.72 6.17 53.23
C VAL A 4 -15.03 7.43 52.69
N ASN A 5 -14.37 8.22 53.53
CA ASN A 5 -13.66 9.43 53.10
C ASN A 5 -12.38 9.08 52.34
N VAL A 6 -11.68 8.02 52.76
CA VAL A 6 -10.49 7.50 52.05
C VAL A 6 -10.90 6.94 50.68
N LEU A 7 -12.01 6.20 50.60
CA LEU A 7 -12.52 5.64 49.35
C LEU A 7 -12.94 6.74 48.36
N LYS A 8 -13.60 7.80 48.84
CA LYS A 8 -13.98 8.97 48.02
C LYS A 8 -12.76 9.68 47.44
N ILE A 9 -11.68 9.83 48.21
CA ILE A 9 -10.42 10.43 47.74
C ILE A 9 -9.78 9.54 46.66
N LEU A 10 -9.70 8.23 46.89
CA LEU A 10 -9.15 7.27 45.92
C LEU A 10 -9.94 7.26 44.60
N VAL A 11 -11.27 7.24 44.67
CA VAL A 11 -12.12 7.31 43.47
C VAL A 11 -11.95 8.64 42.75
N GLY A 12 -11.85 9.76 43.48
CA GLY A 12 -11.59 11.07 42.89
C GLY A 12 -10.27 11.12 42.12
N ILE A 13 -9.18 10.61 42.72
CA ILE A 13 -7.87 10.51 42.08
C ILE A 13 -7.95 9.64 40.81
N LEU A 14 -8.63 8.49 40.90
CA LEU A 14 -8.77 7.59 39.76
C LEU A 14 -9.49 8.26 38.58
N ILE A 15 -10.56 9.02 38.84
CA ILE A 15 -11.31 9.75 37.81
C ILE A 15 -10.43 10.83 37.16
N VAL A 16 -9.72 11.62 37.97
CA VAL A 16 -8.84 12.69 37.45
C VAL A 16 -7.71 12.11 36.61
N MET A 17 -7.13 10.98 37.03
CA MET A 17 -6.06 10.33 36.28
C MET A 17 -6.55 9.76 34.93
N ASN A 18 -7.74 9.12 34.91
CA ASN A 18 -8.34 8.63 33.67
C ASN A 18 -8.76 9.78 32.73
N ALA A 19 -9.32 10.86 33.26
CA ALA A 19 -9.67 12.04 32.47
C ALA A 19 -8.42 12.73 31.89
N GLY A 20 -7.34 12.82 32.68
CA GLY A 20 -6.04 13.30 32.20
C GLY A 20 -5.47 12.46 31.06
N LEU A 21 -5.58 11.12 31.13
CA LEU A 21 -5.18 10.22 30.05
C LEU A 21 -5.99 10.44 28.78
N ILE A 22 -7.31 10.62 28.90
CA ILE A 22 -8.19 10.91 27.76
C ILE A 22 -7.79 12.23 27.11
N ILE A 23 -7.66 13.31 27.88
CA ILE A 23 -7.26 14.63 27.36
C ILE A 23 -5.88 14.57 26.70
N PHE A 24 -4.92 13.86 27.30
CA PHE A 24 -3.58 13.65 26.74
C PHE A 24 -3.60 12.86 25.42
N PHE A 25 -4.57 11.97 25.23
CA PHE A 25 -4.74 11.21 23.99
C PHE A 25 -5.38 12.07 22.88
N PHE A 26 -6.29 12.99 23.22
CA PHE A 26 -6.99 13.84 22.25
C PHE A 26 -6.24 15.15 21.90
N ASN A 27 -5.44 15.71 22.82
CA ASN A 27 -4.75 16.99 22.63
C ASN A 27 -3.23 16.89 22.43
N GLY A 28 -2.67 15.68 22.23
CA GLY A 28 -1.27 15.53 21.83
C GLY A 28 -1.07 16.09 20.40
N PRO A 29 -0.01 16.88 20.12
CA PRO A 29 0.32 17.26 18.75
C PRO A 29 0.45 15.98 17.94
N GLY A 30 -0.33 15.87 16.85
CA GLY A 30 -0.60 14.67 16.08
C GLY A 30 0.51 13.62 16.20
N ARG A 31 0.29 12.63 17.07
CA ARG A 31 1.25 11.55 17.27
C ARG A 31 1.39 10.80 15.96
N ARG A 32 2.49 11.08 15.28
CA ARG A 32 3.20 10.11 14.44
C ARG A 32 3.14 8.79 15.20
N MET A 33 2.34 7.86 14.69
CA MET A 33 2.15 6.53 15.26
C MET A 33 3.55 5.93 15.54
N PRO A 34 3.79 5.33 16.73
CA PRO A 34 5.03 4.59 16.96
C PRO A 34 5.14 3.47 15.91
N PRO A 35 6.26 3.34 15.18
CA PRO A 35 6.43 2.27 14.21
C PRO A 35 6.77 0.97 14.97
N GLY A 36 5.77 0.13 15.20
CA GLY A 36 5.96 -1.23 15.71
C GLY A 36 4.61 -1.96 15.77
N GLY A 37 4.36 -3.08 15.08
CA GLY A 37 5.22 -3.93 14.26
C GLY A 37 4.44 -4.52 13.08
N GLY A 38 4.45 -3.78 11.97
CA GLY A 38 4.15 -4.28 10.63
C GLY A 38 5.18 -3.69 9.66
N PRO A 39 5.43 -4.31 8.50
CA PRO A 39 6.30 -3.71 7.50
C PRO A 39 5.80 -2.31 7.19
N GLU A 40 6.69 -1.32 7.33
CA GLU A 40 6.36 0.07 7.10
C GLU A 40 5.71 0.23 5.72
N ASN A 41 4.51 0.81 5.67
CA ASN A 41 3.81 1.01 4.41
C ASN A 41 4.68 1.88 3.50
N PHE A 42 4.95 1.42 2.27
CA PHE A 42 5.80 2.12 1.30
C PHE A 42 5.38 3.59 1.12
N ARG A 43 4.08 3.87 1.19
CA ARG A 43 3.53 5.24 1.21
C ARG A 43 4.16 6.14 2.28
N ASN A 44 4.31 5.64 3.50
CA ASN A 44 4.86 6.40 4.62
C ASN A 44 6.37 6.63 4.45
N ILE A 45 7.06 5.68 3.82
CA ILE A 45 8.47 5.83 3.46
C ILE A 45 8.63 6.96 2.46
N VAL A 46 7.82 7.00 1.40
CA VAL A 46 7.87 8.06 0.38
C VAL A 46 7.67 9.44 1.01
N ILE A 47 6.62 9.61 1.82
CA ILE A 47 6.31 10.89 2.48
C ILE A 47 7.48 11.35 3.37
N ARG A 48 8.08 10.43 4.13
CA ARG A 48 9.17 10.75 5.06
C ARG A 48 10.49 11.08 4.35
N GLU A 49 10.89 10.23 3.41
CA GLU A 49 12.20 10.32 2.75
C GLU A 49 12.29 11.50 1.78
N LEU A 50 11.18 11.80 1.08
CA LEU A 50 11.09 12.99 0.22
C LEU A 50 10.67 14.24 1.00
N GLN A 51 10.33 14.11 2.29
CA GLN A 51 9.87 15.21 3.14
C GLN A 51 8.75 16.01 2.45
N LEU A 52 7.72 15.30 1.97
CA LEU A 52 6.63 15.92 1.23
C LEU A 52 5.85 16.87 2.14
N ASP A 53 5.57 18.09 1.67
CA ASP A 53 4.67 19.02 2.34
C ASP A 53 3.20 18.61 2.20
N ASP A 54 2.29 19.30 2.87
CA ASP A 54 0.87 18.93 2.90
C ASP A 54 0.21 18.91 1.51
N ARG A 55 0.60 19.81 0.60
CA ARG A 55 0.06 19.85 -0.76
C ARG A 55 0.63 18.69 -1.59
N GLN A 56 1.94 18.49 -1.54
CA GLN A 56 2.61 17.37 -2.20
C GLN A 56 2.08 16.02 -1.71
N GLN A 57 1.79 15.90 -0.41
CA GLN A 57 1.17 14.69 0.15
C GLN A 57 -0.22 14.46 -0.43
N GLU A 58 -1.08 15.48 -0.52
CA GLU A 58 -2.41 15.31 -1.10
C GLU A 58 -2.34 14.80 -2.55
N ASP A 59 -1.45 15.40 -3.36
CA ASP A 59 -1.24 15.02 -4.76
C ASP A 59 -0.65 13.61 -4.89
N TYR A 60 0.35 13.28 -4.06
CA TYR A 60 0.90 11.93 -4.00
C TYR A 60 -0.18 10.90 -3.64
N LEU A 61 -1.03 11.19 -2.66
CA LEU A 61 -2.08 10.27 -2.24
C LEU A 61 -3.16 10.09 -3.32
N ARG A 62 -3.46 11.13 -4.09
CA ARG A 62 -4.36 11.08 -5.24
C ARG A 62 -3.78 10.17 -6.33
N SER A 63 -2.52 10.40 -6.72
CA SER A 63 -1.80 9.58 -7.70
C SER A 63 -1.68 8.13 -7.24
N ALA A 64 -1.33 7.88 -5.98
CA ALA A 64 -1.20 6.54 -5.41
C ALA A 64 -2.54 5.77 -5.40
N ARG A 65 -3.66 6.45 -5.14
CA ARG A 65 -5.00 5.84 -5.24
C ARG A 65 -5.31 5.44 -6.69
N ALA A 66 -5.11 6.35 -7.64
CA ALA A 66 -5.34 6.09 -9.05
C ALA A 66 -4.46 4.94 -9.58
N HIS A 67 -3.18 4.91 -9.21
CA HIS A 67 -2.26 3.82 -9.54
C HIS A 67 -2.77 2.48 -8.99
N ARG A 68 -3.18 2.43 -7.72
CA ARG A 68 -3.73 1.21 -7.09
C ARG A 68 -4.99 0.71 -7.79
N GLU A 69 -5.91 1.60 -8.12
CA GLU A 69 -7.14 1.25 -8.82
C GLU A 69 -6.86 0.72 -10.23
N GLY A 70 -5.94 1.37 -10.96
CA GLY A 70 -5.48 0.91 -12.27
C GLY A 70 -4.83 -0.48 -12.22
N MET A 71 -3.94 -0.72 -11.25
CA MET A 71 -3.32 -2.02 -11.04
C MET A 71 -4.35 -3.11 -10.74
N ASN A 72 -5.31 -2.84 -9.84
CA ASN A 72 -6.36 -3.79 -9.50
C ASN A 72 -7.27 -4.13 -10.69
N ARG A 73 -7.49 -3.18 -11.61
CA ARG A 73 -8.22 -3.45 -12.86
C ARG A 73 -7.41 -4.37 -13.77
N LEU A 74 -6.16 -4.02 -14.05
CA LEU A 74 -5.26 -4.82 -14.90
C LEU A 74 -5.07 -6.24 -14.36
N GLU A 75 -4.98 -6.43 -13.04
CA GLU A 75 -4.88 -7.76 -12.43
C GLU A 75 -6.13 -8.61 -12.63
N ARG A 76 -7.33 -8.01 -12.54
CA ARG A 76 -8.59 -8.71 -12.82
C ARG A 76 -8.67 -9.12 -14.29
N ASP A 77 -8.39 -8.18 -15.20
CA ASP A 77 -8.41 -8.43 -16.64
C ASP A 77 -7.41 -9.55 -17.02
N GLN A 78 -6.21 -9.54 -16.42
CA GLN A 78 -5.21 -10.58 -16.63
C GLN A 78 -5.68 -11.95 -16.13
N ALA A 79 -6.34 -12.00 -14.97
CA ALA A 79 -6.84 -13.26 -14.41
C ALA A 79 -7.92 -13.89 -15.29
N GLU A 80 -8.83 -13.09 -15.83
CA GLU A 80 -9.87 -13.54 -16.77
C GLU A 80 -9.27 -14.09 -18.07
N LEU A 81 -8.34 -13.35 -18.68
CA LEU A 81 -7.66 -13.78 -19.91
C LEU A 81 -6.82 -15.04 -19.69
N THR A 82 -6.12 -15.12 -18.56
CA THR A 82 -5.32 -16.31 -18.20
C THR A 82 -6.21 -17.53 -18.03
N ARG A 83 -7.37 -17.37 -17.38
CA ARG A 83 -8.34 -18.46 -17.24
C ARG A 83 -8.86 -18.91 -18.61
N ALA A 84 -9.27 -17.99 -19.47
CA ALA A 84 -9.73 -18.29 -20.83
C ALA A 84 -8.65 -19.02 -21.65
N TYR A 85 -7.40 -18.58 -21.53
CA TYR A 85 -6.25 -19.18 -22.20
C TYR A 85 -6.09 -20.66 -21.84
N PHE A 86 -6.19 -21.02 -20.55
CA PHE A 86 -6.08 -22.41 -20.11
C PHE A 86 -7.35 -23.24 -20.30
N ASP A 87 -8.54 -22.62 -20.29
CA ASP A 87 -9.80 -23.35 -20.53
C ASP A 87 -9.86 -23.93 -21.96
N GLY A 88 -9.15 -23.32 -22.93
CA GLY A 88 -8.97 -23.90 -24.27
C GLY A 88 -8.31 -25.28 -24.29
N LEU A 89 -7.49 -25.62 -23.29
CA LEU A 89 -6.90 -26.96 -23.15
C LEU A 89 -7.93 -28.01 -22.72
N LYS A 90 -9.03 -27.61 -22.07
CA LYS A 90 -10.08 -28.54 -21.61
C LYS A 90 -11.10 -28.85 -22.70
N SER A 91 -11.37 -27.92 -23.59
CA SER A 91 -12.39 -28.04 -24.64
C SER A 91 -11.88 -28.72 -25.92
N GLY A 92 -10.60 -29.11 -25.98
CA GLY A 92 -10.00 -29.80 -27.13
C GLY A 92 -9.97 -28.97 -28.41
N THR A 93 -10.35 -27.69 -28.34
CA THR A 93 -10.42 -26.78 -29.48
C THR A 93 -9.24 -25.82 -29.36
N GLN A 94 -8.10 -26.15 -29.98
CA GLN A 94 -7.04 -25.18 -30.23
C GLN A 94 -7.53 -24.21 -31.32
N SER A 95 -8.40 -23.29 -30.92
CA SER A 95 -8.82 -22.18 -31.78
C SER A 95 -7.69 -21.16 -31.86
N GLY A 96 -7.58 -20.45 -32.99
CA GLY A 96 -6.65 -19.31 -33.19
C GLY A 96 -6.82 -18.13 -32.21
N ASP A 97 -7.67 -18.27 -31.20
CA ASP A 97 -7.85 -17.34 -30.09
C ASP A 97 -6.73 -17.47 -29.02
N HIS A 98 -5.96 -18.56 -29.02
CA HIS A 98 -4.88 -18.79 -28.06
C HIS A 98 -3.77 -17.73 -28.15
N ASP A 99 -3.26 -17.47 -29.36
CA ASP A 99 -2.19 -16.48 -29.57
C ASP A 99 -2.68 -15.06 -29.30
N SER A 100 -3.96 -14.79 -29.61
CA SER A 100 -4.66 -13.54 -29.28
C SER A 100 -4.76 -13.33 -27.77
N LEU A 101 -5.14 -14.34 -27.01
CA LEU A 101 -5.20 -14.29 -25.54
C LEU A 101 -3.82 -14.08 -24.92
N LEU A 102 -2.79 -14.78 -25.42
CA LEU A 102 -1.40 -14.58 -24.97
C LEU A 102 -0.92 -13.16 -25.23
N ALA A 103 -1.17 -12.62 -26.43
CA ALA A 103 -0.81 -11.25 -26.77
C ALA A 103 -1.51 -10.23 -25.85
N LYS A 104 -2.78 -10.44 -25.51
CA LYS A 104 -3.51 -9.60 -24.54
C LYS A 104 -2.91 -9.68 -23.13
N ILE A 105 -2.52 -10.88 -22.67
CA ILE A 105 -1.84 -11.06 -21.38
C ILE A 105 -0.50 -10.30 -21.35
N GLN A 106 0.28 -10.38 -22.43
CA GLN A 106 1.53 -9.65 -22.58
C GLN A 106 1.31 -8.13 -22.57
N ALA A 107 0.29 -7.65 -23.28
CA ALA A 107 -0.06 -6.22 -23.31
C ALA A 107 -0.46 -5.69 -21.93
N ILE A 108 -1.13 -6.51 -21.11
CA ILE A 108 -1.45 -6.14 -19.73
C ILE A 108 -0.17 -6.02 -18.88
N GLU A 109 0.77 -6.96 -19.01
CA GLU A 109 2.03 -6.87 -18.26
C GLU A 109 2.82 -5.61 -18.65
N ALA A 110 2.85 -5.26 -19.95
CA ALA A 110 3.42 -4.00 -20.42
C ALA A 110 2.70 -2.78 -19.80
N SER A 111 1.37 -2.80 -19.79
CA SER A 111 0.54 -1.74 -19.21
C SER A 111 0.80 -1.55 -17.71
N LYS A 112 1.06 -2.62 -16.96
CA LYS A 112 1.42 -2.53 -15.55
C LYS A 112 2.75 -1.82 -15.34
N VAL A 113 3.78 -2.17 -16.14
CA VAL A 113 5.10 -1.52 -16.06
C VAL A 113 4.98 -0.04 -16.40
N GLU A 114 4.25 0.31 -17.46
CA GLU A 114 4.01 1.70 -17.86
C GLU A 114 3.24 2.48 -16.79
N LEU A 115 2.20 1.89 -16.21
CA LEU A 115 1.42 2.50 -15.15
C LEU A 115 2.26 2.76 -13.88
N THR A 116 3.18 1.84 -13.55
CA THR A 116 4.15 2.02 -12.45
C THR A 116 5.16 3.11 -12.77
N TYR A 117 5.71 3.13 -13.97
CA TYR A 117 6.63 4.19 -14.42
C TYR A 117 5.97 5.56 -14.31
N ARG A 118 4.76 5.73 -14.86
CA ARG A 118 4.01 6.99 -14.81
C ARG A 118 3.73 7.44 -13.38
N HIS A 119 3.40 6.53 -12.47
CA HIS A 119 3.20 6.88 -11.05
C HIS A 119 4.46 7.47 -10.41
N PHE A 120 5.64 6.91 -10.72
CA PHE A 120 6.90 7.46 -10.22
C PHE A 120 7.30 8.77 -10.91
N ASP A 121 6.95 8.94 -12.18
CA ASP A 121 7.14 10.20 -12.91
C ASP A 121 6.27 11.32 -12.33
N GLU A 122 5.00 11.05 -12.05
CA GLU A 122 4.09 11.97 -11.34
C GLU A 122 4.63 12.33 -9.95
N LEU A 123 5.15 11.34 -9.20
CA LEU A 123 5.80 11.59 -7.91
C LEU A 123 7.04 12.49 -8.06
N LYS A 124 7.83 12.30 -9.11
CA LYS A 124 9.01 13.13 -9.37
C LYS A 124 8.60 14.57 -9.72
N ALA A 125 7.53 14.73 -10.49
CA ALA A 125 7.04 16.04 -10.94
C ALA A 125 6.53 16.92 -9.78
N ILE A 126 5.99 16.32 -8.70
CA ILE A 126 5.57 17.08 -7.52
C ILE A 126 6.73 17.42 -6.57
N CYS A 127 7.92 16.84 -6.76
CA CYS A 127 9.09 17.12 -5.92
C CYS A 127 9.74 18.46 -6.29
N ARG A 128 10.23 19.18 -5.29
CA ARG A 128 11.09 20.36 -5.44
C ARG A 128 12.54 19.94 -5.69
N GLU A 129 13.37 20.87 -6.17
CA GLU A 129 14.78 20.62 -6.49
C GLU A 129 15.58 20.06 -5.30
N ASP A 130 15.31 20.53 -4.08
CA ASP A 130 15.95 20.06 -2.85
C ASP A 130 15.59 18.60 -2.50
N GLN A 131 14.42 18.13 -2.94
CA GLN A 131 13.92 16.77 -2.68
C GLN A 131 14.40 15.75 -3.73
N LEU A 132 14.72 16.19 -4.95
CA LEU A 132 15.09 15.29 -6.06
C LEU A 132 16.32 14.42 -5.77
N GLY A 133 17.24 14.89 -4.92
CA GLY A 133 18.40 14.09 -4.47
C GLY A 133 18.02 12.83 -3.69
N HIS A 134 16.81 12.78 -3.11
CA HIS A 134 16.30 11.62 -2.37
C HIS A 134 15.53 10.63 -3.24
N PHE A 135 15.10 11.05 -4.44
CA PHE A 135 14.26 10.27 -5.34
C PHE A 135 14.88 8.92 -5.78
N PRO A 136 16.19 8.83 -6.14
CA PRO A 136 16.79 7.54 -6.52
C PRO A 136 16.64 6.46 -5.45
N ARG A 137 16.79 6.82 -4.17
CA ARG A 137 16.62 5.88 -3.04
C ARG A 137 15.19 5.35 -2.93
N ILE A 138 14.20 6.18 -3.25
CA ILE A 138 12.79 5.76 -3.30
C ILE A 138 12.57 4.75 -4.41
N LEU A 139 13.11 5.04 -5.61
CA LEU A 139 12.97 4.16 -6.76
C LEU A 139 13.63 2.80 -6.51
N ASP A 140 14.86 2.77 -5.98
CA ASP A 140 15.56 1.53 -5.63
C ASP A 140 14.77 0.68 -4.63
N ARG A 141 14.19 1.32 -3.61
CA ARG A 141 13.38 0.61 -2.62
C ARG A 141 12.08 0.07 -3.24
N ALA A 142 11.44 0.83 -4.11
CA ALA A 142 10.26 0.39 -4.86
C ALA A 142 10.56 -0.82 -5.75
N LEU A 143 11.64 -0.74 -6.54
CA LEU A 143 12.07 -1.83 -7.42
C LEU A 143 12.40 -3.08 -6.63
N ASN A 144 13.11 -2.95 -5.51
CA ASN A 144 13.37 -4.08 -4.62
C ASN A 144 12.08 -4.72 -4.11
N LEU A 145 11.08 -3.94 -3.69
CA LEU A 145 9.79 -4.49 -3.27
C LEU A 145 9.05 -5.20 -4.41
N MET A 146 9.08 -4.64 -5.62
CA MET A 146 8.45 -5.22 -6.81
C MET A 146 9.11 -6.57 -7.20
N LEU A 147 10.45 -6.62 -7.17
CA LEU A 147 11.22 -7.82 -7.50
C LEU A 147 11.16 -8.88 -6.39
N LEU A 148 11.14 -8.47 -5.11
CA LEU A 148 11.06 -9.38 -3.96
C LEU A 148 9.66 -9.96 -3.76
N LYS A 149 8.59 -9.22 -4.12
CA LYS A 149 7.21 -9.77 -4.10
C LYS A 149 7.09 -11.03 -4.97
N ARG A 150 7.88 -11.16 -6.05
CA ARG A 150 7.92 -12.38 -6.88
C ARG A 150 8.47 -13.60 -6.14
N ARG A 151 9.25 -13.43 -5.06
CA ARG A 151 9.88 -14.54 -4.30
C ARG A 151 9.05 -15.08 -3.15
N LYS A 152 7.99 -14.39 -2.70
CA LYS A 152 7.31 -14.65 -1.41
C LYS A 152 5.86 -15.12 -1.54
N ALA A 153 5.46 -15.71 -2.66
CA ALA A 153 4.21 -16.47 -2.72
C ALA A 153 4.45 -17.85 -2.08
N PRO A 154 3.86 -18.17 -0.90
CA PRO A 154 3.90 -19.54 -0.38
C PRO A 154 3.20 -20.47 -1.38
N PRO A 155 3.67 -21.73 -1.54
CA PRO A 155 2.99 -22.69 -2.38
C PRO A 155 1.53 -22.82 -1.91
N HIS A 156 0.58 -22.66 -2.83
CA HIS A 156 -0.82 -22.94 -2.55
C HIS A 156 -0.92 -24.41 -2.12
N PRO A 157 -1.43 -24.73 -0.91
CA PRO A 157 -1.80 -26.10 -0.60
C PRO A 157 -2.90 -26.48 -1.58
N GLY A 158 -2.60 -27.44 -2.46
CA GLY A 158 -3.56 -27.96 -3.43
C GLY A 158 -4.85 -28.35 -2.72
N ARG A 159 -5.99 -27.93 -3.28
CA ARG A 159 -7.30 -28.44 -2.86
C ARG A 159 -7.33 -29.95 -3.17
N PRO A 160 -7.55 -30.84 -2.19
CA PRO A 160 -7.90 -32.21 -2.49
C PRO A 160 -9.29 -32.22 -3.16
N GLY A 161 -9.37 -32.95 -4.27
CA GLY A 161 -10.61 -33.21 -5.02
C GLY A 161 -11.48 -34.27 -4.37
#